data_AF-A0A934M2I1-F1
#
_entry.id   AF-A0A934M2I1-F1
#
_cell.length_a   1.000
_cell.length_b   1.000
_cell.length_c   1.000
_cell.angle_alpha   90.00
_cell.angle_beta   90.00
_cell.angle_gamma   90.00
#
_symmetry.space_group_name_H-M   'P 1'
#
loop_
_entity.id
_entity.type
_entity.pdbx_description
1 polymer ?
#
loop_
_entity_poly.entity_id
_entity_poly.type
_entity_poly.pdbx_seq_one_letter_code
_entity_poly.pdbx_strand_id
1 'polypeptide(L)'
;MFENENSAEFEKRKYKLIITSIDIFKNLYNRGPISLENYFRDNSKFTDTVYSYYKVGLELIINGRPPEQAVFMLEYEKMKWIRKSNITEEDLLLITIVQGIVPYLQKLDFDGFYDLCSNFFSAKEIGKIAELLLEINPHIWEKYLNSEVNSVGAYVEINPHM
;
A
#
# COMPACT_ATOMS: atom_id res chain seq x y z
N MET A 1 -9.87 24.51 -17.46
CA MET A 1 -10.41 23.15 -17.48
C MET A 1 -9.30 22.21 -17.96
N PHE A 2 -8.30 21.96 -17.10
CA PHE A 2 -7.11 21.14 -17.42
C PHE A 2 -6.69 20.24 -16.23
N GLU A 3 -7.53 20.11 -15.19
CA GLU A 3 -7.19 19.37 -13.95
C GLU A 3 -7.50 17.87 -14.00
N ASN A 4 -8.08 17.34 -15.09
CA ASN A 4 -8.72 16.00 -15.03
C ASN A 4 -7.87 14.80 -15.48
N GLU A 5 -6.83 14.95 -16.29
CA GLU A 5 -6.11 13.78 -16.84
C GLU A 5 -4.94 13.31 -15.96
N ASN A 6 -4.12 14.23 -15.43
CA ASN A 6 -3.03 13.86 -14.50
C ASN A 6 -3.57 13.26 -13.19
N SER A 7 -4.67 13.82 -12.66
CA SER A 7 -5.31 13.28 -11.45
C SER A 7 -5.80 11.84 -11.65
N ALA A 8 -6.35 11.51 -12.82
CA ALA A 8 -6.85 10.16 -13.10
C ALA A 8 -5.72 9.12 -13.22
N GLU A 9 -4.59 9.47 -13.84
CA GLU A 9 -3.46 8.55 -13.94
C GLU A 9 -2.76 8.35 -12.58
N PHE A 10 -2.62 9.40 -11.78
CA PHE A 10 -2.12 9.29 -10.41
C PHE A 10 -2.97 8.32 -9.57
N GLU A 11 -4.30 8.51 -9.57
CA GLU A 11 -5.22 7.66 -8.81
C GLU A 11 -5.16 6.19 -9.26
N LYS A 12 -5.03 5.96 -10.57
CA LYS A 12 -4.84 4.61 -11.13
C LYS A 12 -3.52 3.98 -10.70
N ARG A 13 -2.41 4.73 -10.73
CA ARG A 13 -1.09 4.25 -10.26
C ARG A 13 -1.12 3.94 -8.76
N LYS A 14 -1.75 4.81 -7.97
CA LYS A 14 -1.97 4.64 -6.53
C LYS A 14 -2.74 3.35 -6.23
N TYR A 15 -3.88 3.13 -6.91
CA TYR A 15 -4.67 1.91 -6.72
C TYR A 15 -3.89 0.66 -7.13
N LYS A 16 -3.19 0.69 -8.27
CA LYS A 16 -2.35 -0.43 -8.73
C LYS A 16 -1.24 -0.79 -7.73
N LEU A 17 -0.67 0.20 -7.05
CA LEU A 17 0.33 0.00 -6.00
C LEU A 17 -0.26 -0.80 -4.83
N ILE A 18 -1.46 -0.45 -4.37
CA ILE A 18 -2.15 -1.18 -3.30
C ILE A 18 -2.47 -2.60 -3.71
N ILE A 19 -3.04 -2.82 -4.90
CA ILE A 19 -3.32 -4.18 -5.38
C ILE A 19 -2.03 -5.02 -5.46
N THR A 20 -0.93 -4.42 -5.93
CA THR A 20 0.37 -5.11 -5.94
C THR A 20 0.82 -5.47 -4.52
N SER A 21 0.56 -4.59 -3.55
CA SER A 21 0.89 -4.82 -2.14
C SER A 21 0.08 -5.96 -1.53
N ILE A 22 -1.20 -6.08 -1.91
CA ILE A 22 -2.07 -7.20 -1.51
C ILE A 22 -1.57 -8.53 -2.08
N ASP A 23 -1.17 -8.54 -3.35
CA ASP A 23 -0.55 -9.73 -3.97
C ASP A 23 0.74 -10.13 -3.24
N ILE A 24 1.55 -9.15 -2.82
CA ILE A 24 2.75 -9.37 -2.02
C ILE A 24 2.38 -9.94 -0.64
N PHE A 25 1.38 -9.39 0.05
CA PHE A 25 0.83 -9.95 1.29
C PHE A 25 0.45 -11.42 1.12
N LYS A 26 -0.27 -11.76 0.05
CA LYS A 26 -0.68 -13.13 -0.25
C LYS A 26 0.52 -14.06 -0.43
N ASN A 27 1.56 -13.61 -1.13
CA ASN A 27 2.78 -14.40 -1.32
C ASN A 27 3.54 -14.58 0.00
N LEU A 28 3.74 -13.49 0.75
CA LEU A 28 4.41 -13.50 2.05
C LEU A 28 3.68 -14.41 3.05
N TYR A 29 2.36 -14.30 3.14
CA TYR A 29 1.52 -15.10 4.04
C TYR A 29 1.59 -16.60 3.72
N ASN A 30 1.47 -16.96 2.44
CA ASN A 30 1.40 -18.37 2.04
C ASN A 30 2.77 -19.05 1.89
N ARG A 31 3.83 -18.30 1.57
CA ARG A 31 5.11 -18.86 1.11
C ARG A 31 6.34 -18.21 1.75
N GLY A 32 6.15 -17.21 2.61
CA GLY A 32 7.22 -16.51 3.30
C GLY A 32 8.05 -15.57 2.41
N PRO A 33 9.03 -14.85 3.00
CA PRO A 33 9.82 -13.82 2.31
C PRO A 33 10.60 -14.30 1.09
N ILE A 34 11.17 -15.52 1.13
CA ILE A 34 11.99 -16.05 0.02
C ILE A 34 11.15 -16.18 -1.28
N SER A 35 9.84 -16.37 -1.18
CA SER A 35 8.96 -16.47 -2.35
C SER A 35 8.94 -15.20 -3.21
N LEU A 36 9.30 -14.05 -2.61
CA LEU A 36 9.42 -12.78 -3.28
C LEU A 36 10.57 -12.77 -4.30
N GLU A 37 11.67 -13.50 -4.07
CA GLU A 37 12.79 -13.54 -5.02
C GLU A 37 12.36 -13.96 -6.43
N ASN A 38 11.45 -14.94 -6.53
CA ASN A 38 10.91 -15.40 -7.80
C ASN A 38 9.87 -14.43 -8.37
N TYR A 39 9.14 -13.73 -7.51
CA TYR A 39 8.19 -12.69 -7.92
C TYR A 39 8.89 -11.51 -8.61
N PHE A 40 10.14 -11.22 -8.22
CA PHE A 40 10.93 -10.07 -8.70
C PHE A 40 12.02 -10.41 -9.74
N ARG A 41 12.27 -11.70 -10.05
CA ARG A 41 13.24 -12.10 -11.10
C ARG A 41 12.82 -11.64 -12.50
N ASP A 42 11.53 -11.45 -12.72
CA ASP A 42 11.01 -10.85 -13.94
C ASP A 42 11.06 -9.32 -13.85
N ASN A 43 12.24 -8.75 -14.17
CA ASN A 43 12.50 -7.30 -14.11
C ASN A 43 11.59 -6.48 -15.05
N SER A 44 10.85 -7.11 -15.98
CA SER A 44 9.90 -6.40 -16.86
C SER A 44 8.77 -5.71 -16.10
N LYS A 45 8.50 -6.14 -14.86
CA LYS A 45 7.45 -5.57 -14.00
C LYS A 45 7.88 -4.29 -13.24
N PHE A 46 9.17 -3.92 -13.27
CA PHE A 46 9.75 -2.83 -12.44
C PHE A 46 10.36 -1.69 -13.27
N THR A 47 9.84 -1.44 -14.48
CA THR A 47 10.35 -0.38 -15.36
C THR A 47 9.96 1.04 -14.92
N ASP A 48 8.95 1.16 -14.06
CA ASP A 48 8.51 2.41 -13.47
C ASP A 48 9.37 2.75 -12.23
N THR A 49 9.73 4.02 -12.09
CA THR A 49 10.51 4.58 -10.98
C THR A 49 9.96 4.14 -9.61
N VAL A 50 8.66 4.32 -9.34
CA VAL A 50 8.02 3.95 -8.07
C VAL A 50 8.19 2.45 -7.79
N TYR A 51 8.03 1.61 -8.81
CA TYR A 51 8.17 0.17 -8.65
C TYR A 51 9.63 -0.25 -8.44
N SER A 52 10.59 0.41 -9.11
CA SER A 52 12.01 0.23 -8.81
C SER A 52 12.35 0.61 -7.35
N TYR A 53 11.71 1.65 -6.80
CA TYR A 53 11.85 2.00 -5.39
C TYR A 53 11.23 0.93 -4.48
N TYR A 54 10.03 0.46 -4.84
CA TYR A 54 9.34 -0.58 -4.09
C TYR A 54 10.14 -1.88 -4.02
N LYS A 55 10.81 -2.25 -5.11
CA LYS A 55 11.72 -3.39 -5.16
C LYS A 55 12.80 -3.31 -4.07
N VAL A 56 13.39 -2.12 -3.83
CA VAL A 56 14.36 -1.93 -2.74
C VAL A 56 13.72 -2.26 -1.39
N GLY A 57 12.50 -1.78 -1.13
CA GLY A 57 11.77 -2.11 0.10
C GLY A 57 11.56 -3.61 0.28
N LEU A 58 11.24 -4.32 -0.80
CA LEU A 58 10.97 -5.75 -0.79
C LEU A 58 12.25 -6.57 -0.61
N GLU A 59 13.39 -6.11 -1.14
CA GLU A 59 14.70 -6.68 -0.85
C GLU A 59 15.06 -6.55 0.64
N LEU A 60 14.64 -5.48 1.32
CA LEU A 60 14.82 -5.35 2.77
C LEU A 60 14.00 -6.39 3.54
N ILE A 61 12.80 -6.73 3.06
CA ILE A 61 11.98 -7.82 3.61
C ILE A 61 12.68 -9.17 3.44
N ILE A 62 13.14 -9.48 2.22
CA ILE A 62 13.84 -10.74 1.92
C ILE A 62 15.08 -10.89 2.81
N ASN A 63 15.83 -9.80 3.00
CA ASN A 63 17.02 -9.77 3.85
C ASN A 63 16.74 -9.77 5.36
N GLY A 64 15.47 -9.87 5.78
CA GLY A 64 15.08 -9.92 7.19
C GLY A 64 15.42 -8.65 7.97
N ARG A 65 15.45 -7.49 7.31
CA ARG A 65 15.71 -6.22 7.99
C ARG A 65 14.52 -5.86 8.90
N PRO A 66 14.76 -5.42 10.14
CA PRO A 66 13.69 -4.93 11.00
C PRO A 66 12.95 -3.74 10.36
N PRO A 67 11.64 -3.59 10.63
CA PRO A 67 10.83 -2.51 10.04
C PRO A 67 11.38 -1.11 10.28
N GLU A 68 11.90 -0.84 11.47
CA GLU A 68 12.47 0.46 11.83
C GLU A 68 13.73 0.77 11.00
N GLN A 69 14.55 -0.26 10.71
CA GLN A 69 15.69 -0.11 9.81
C GLN A 69 15.25 0.05 8.37
N ALA A 70 14.20 -0.67 7.94
CA ALA A 70 13.69 -0.59 6.59
C ALA A 70 13.16 0.82 6.28
N VAL A 71 12.41 1.43 7.20
CA VAL A 71 11.93 2.83 7.07
C VAL A 71 13.10 3.79 6.88
N PHE A 72 14.13 3.70 7.73
CA PHE A 72 15.31 4.57 7.60
C PHE A 72 16.04 4.38 6.27
N MET A 73 16.27 3.13 5.85
CA MET A 73 16.95 2.83 4.58
C MET A 73 16.16 3.33 3.37
N LEU A 74 14.84 3.15 3.40
CA LEU A 74 13.95 3.66 2.37
C LEU A 74 13.97 5.20 2.32
N GLU A 75 13.95 5.88 3.46
CA GLU A 75 14.08 7.34 3.51
C GLU A 75 15.40 7.81 2.88
N TYR A 76 16.50 7.14 3.21
CA TYR A 76 17.80 7.42 2.60
C TYR A 76 17.80 7.21 1.07
N GLU A 77 17.19 6.14 0.58
CA GLU A 77 17.06 5.90 -0.86
C GLU A 77 16.19 6.94 -1.55
N LYS A 78 15.09 7.38 -0.92
CA LYS A 78 14.25 8.47 -1.44
C LYS A 78 15.07 9.74 -1.63
N MET A 79 15.91 10.08 -0.65
CA MET A 79 16.80 11.25 -0.75
C MET A 79 17.84 11.13 -1.87
N LYS A 80 18.42 9.92 -2.08
CA LYS A 80 19.32 9.67 -3.21
C LYS A 80 18.62 9.86 -4.55
N TRP A 81 17.36 9.47 -4.63
CA TRP A 81 16.56 9.54 -5.84
C TRP A 81 16.15 10.98 -6.17
N ILE A 82 15.71 11.75 -5.17
CA ILE A 82 15.47 13.20 -5.29
C ILE A 82 16.71 13.90 -5.84
N ARG A 83 17.90 13.57 -5.33
CA ARG A 83 19.17 14.17 -5.77
C ARG A 83 19.55 13.84 -7.22
N LYS A 84 19.02 12.75 -7.81
CA LYS A 84 19.35 12.30 -9.18
C LYS A 84 18.40 12.88 -10.26
N SER A 85 17.41 13.69 -9.87
CA SER A 85 16.67 14.65 -10.71
C SER A 85 15.69 14.13 -11.79
N ASN A 86 15.22 12.89 -11.73
CA ASN A 86 14.21 12.35 -12.68
C ASN A 86 12.91 11.85 -11.99
N ILE A 87 12.49 12.53 -10.92
CA ILE A 87 11.30 12.16 -10.16
C ILE A 87 10.29 13.30 -10.16
N THR A 88 9.04 12.96 -10.46
CA THR A 88 7.92 13.90 -10.40
C THR A 88 7.40 14.01 -8.97
N GLU A 89 6.63 15.05 -8.69
CA GLU A 89 5.93 15.20 -7.41
C GLU A 89 4.98 14.02 -7.14
N GLU A 90 4.25 13.56 -8.15
CA GLU A 90 3.39 12.38 -8.09
C GLU A 90 4.17 11.11 -7.73
N ASP A 91 5.37 10.91 -8.30
CA ASP A 91 6.23 9.79 -7.94
C ASP A 91 6.67 9.87 -6.47
N LEU A 92 6.93 11.06 -5.93
CA LEU A 92 7.26 11.23 -4.50
C LEU A 92 6.10 10.86 -3.58
N LEU A 93 4.87 11.22 -3.96
CA LEU A 93 3.68 10.83 -3.22
C LEU A 93 3.50 9.30 -3.21
N LEU A 94 3.66 8.66 -4.38
CA LEU A 94 3.60 7.20 -4.49
C LEU A 94 4.75 6.50 -3.75
N ILE A 95 5.97 7.03 -3.80
CA ILE A 95 7.11 6.55 -3.02
C ILE A 95 6.82 6.64 -1.52
N THR A 96 6.20 7.73 -1.06
CA THR A 96 5.83 7.89 0.35
C THR A 96 4.81 6.83 0.78
N ILE A 97 3.85 6.50 -0.09
CA ILE A 97 2.92 5.38 0.15
C ILE A 97 3.69 4.07 0.27
N VAL A 98 4.64 3.78 -0.63
CA VAL A 98 5.52 2.58 -0.53
C VAL A 98 6.24 2.52 0.82
N GLN A 99 6.82 3.64 1.28
CA GLN A 99 7.50 3.72 2.58
C GLN A 99 6.57 3.36 3.74
N GLY A 100 5.30 3.79 3.66
CA GLY A 100 4.28 3.44 4.65
C GLY A 100 3.87 1.96 4.60
N ILE A 101 3.82 1.36 3.41
CA ILE A 101 3.36 -0.03 3.21
C ILE A 101 4.37 -1.06 3.69
N VAL A 102 5.66 -0.86 3.40
CA VAL A 102 6.70 -1.88 3.64
C VAL A 102 6.74 -2.41 5.08
N PRO A 103 6.66 -1.57 6.13
CA PRO A 103 6.62 -2.05 7.52
C PRO A 103 5.46 -3.00 7.82
N TYR A 104 4.27 -2.74 7.27
CA TYR A 104 3.11 -3.60 7.45
C TYR A 104 3.26 -4.94 6.75
N LEU A 105 3.84 -4.94 5.54
CA LEU A 105 4.19 -6.18 4.84
C LEU A 105 5.17 -7.04 5.64
N GLN A 106 6.20 -6.43 6.22
CA GLN A 106 7.22 -7.14 7.01
C GLN A 106 6.63 -7.82 8.24
N LYS A 107 5.64 -7.19 8.88
CA LYS A 107 4.99 -7.70 10.08
C LYS A 107 3.81 -8.62 9.77
N LEU A 108 3.44 -8.78 8.50
CA LEU A 108 2.15 -9.35 8.08
C LEU A 108 0.97 -8.67 8.82
N ASP A 109 1.06 -7.36 9.02
CA ASP A 109 0.09 -6.56 9.74
C ASP A 109 -1.00 -6.06 8.77
N PHE A 110 -2.01 -6.91 8.60
CA PHE A 110 -3.14 -6.65 7.71
C PHE A 110 -4.01 -5.48 8.20
N ASP A 111 -4.19 -5.35 9.52
CA ASP A 111 -5.01 -4.30 10.14
C ASP A 111 -4.38 -2.93 9.94
N GLY A 112 -3.08 -2.81 10.25
CA GLY A 112 -2.33 -1.57 10.03
C GLY A 112 -2.25 -1.18 8.56
N PHE A 113 -2.16 -2.16 7.65
CA PHE A 113 -2.22 -1.90 6.21
C PHE A 113 -3.60 -1.42 5.74
N TYR A 114 -4.67 -2.01 6.26
CA TYR A 114 -6.05 -1.58 5.97
C TYR A 114 -6.30 -0.15 6.46
N ASP A 115 -5.93 0.14 7.71
CA ASP A 115 -6.05 1.47 8.30
C ASP A 115 -5.24 2.49 7.47
N LEU A 116 -4.02 2.15 7.03
CA LEU A 116 -3.24 2.99 6.11
C LEU A 116 -4.02 3.27 4.81
N CYS A 117 -4.57 2.23 4.17
CA CYS A 117 -5.34 2.39 2.94
C CYS A 117 -6.55 3.31 3.15
N SER A 118 -7.25 3.19 4.29
CA SER A 118 -8.45 3.99 4.59
C SER A 118 -8.23 5.50 4.58
N ASN A 119 -6.98 5.95 4.76
CA ASN A 119 -6.61 7.36 4.67
C ASN A 119 -6.44 7.86 3.22
N PHE A 120 -6.34 6.96 2.23
CA PHE A 120 -6.00 7.30 0.85
C PHE A 120 -7.13 7.08 -0.16
N PHE A 121 -8.15 6.31 0.19
CA PHE A 121 -9.17 5.83 -0.75
C PHE A 121 -10.58 6.14 -0.26
N SER A 122 -11.51 6.22 -1.20
CA SER A 122 -12.93 6.35 -0.88
C SER A 122 -13.48 5.09 -0.19
N ALA A 123 -14.60 5.23 0.53
CA ALA A 123 -15.27 4.10 1.18
C ALA A 123 -15.54 2.93 0.21
N LYS A 124 -15.93 3.24 -1.03
CA LYS A 124 -16.18 2.23 -2.07
C LYS A 124 -14.94 1.44 -2.45
N GLU A 125 -13.79 2.11 -2.55
CA GLU A 125 -12.52 1.45 -2.90
C GLU A 125 -11.97 0.65 -1.72
N ILE A 126 -12.18 1.15 -0.50
CA ILE A 126 -11.80 0.46 0.73
C ILE A 126 -12.60 -0.83 0.93
N GLY A 127 -13.90 -0.84 0.62
CA GLY A 127 -14.68 -2.09 0.63
C GLY A 127 -14.07 -3.17 -0.28
N LYS A 128 -13.61 -2.80 -1.48
CA LYS A 128 -12.93 -3.73 -2.39
C LYS A 128 -11.58 -4.20 -1.85
N ILE A 129 -10.81 -3.31 -1.22
CA ILE A 129 -9.54 -3.68 -0.58
C ILE A 129 -9.81 -4.67 0.56
N ALA A 130 -10.86 -4.47 1.35
CA ALA A 130 -11.26 -5.38 2.41
C ALA A 130 -11.61 -6.78 1.87
N GLU A 131 -12.38 -6.85 0.79
CA GLU A 131 -12.72 -8.11 0.09
C GLU A 131 -11.46 -8.87 -0.37
N LEU A 132 -10.47 -8.17 -0.90
CA LEU A 132 -9.23 -8.82 -1.34
C LEU A 132 -8.35 -9.29 -0.18
N LEU A 133 -8.32 -8.54 0.93
CA LEU A 133 -7.61 -8.95 2.14
C LEU A 133 -8.29 -10.16 2.81
N LEU A 134 -9.64 -10.25 2.75
CA LEU A 134 -10.43 -11.39 3.21
C LEU A 134 -10.04 -12.70 2.56
N GLU A 135 -9.82 -12.66 1.24
CA GLU A 135 -9.43 -13.83 0.47
C GLU A 135 -8.06 -14.39 0.92
N ILE A 136 -7.23 -13.56 1.57
CA ILE A 136 -5.91 -13.96 2.06
C ILE A 136 -6.01 -14.45 3.50
N ASN A 137 -6.66 -13.68 4.37
CA ASN A 137 -6.77 -13.99 5.80
C ASN A 137 -8.18 -13.65 6.32
N PRO A 138 -9.07 -14.66 6.45
CA PRO A 138 -10.44 -14.43 6.88
C PRO A 138 -10.54 -13.98 8.35
N HIS A 139 -9.47 -14.10 9.14
CA HIS A 139 -9.43 -13.69 10.54
C HIS A 139 -9.16 -12.20 10.77
N ILE A 140 -8.96 -11.41 9.72
CA ILE A 140 -8.84 -9.93 9.79
C ILE A 140 -10.11 -9.29 10.42
N TRP A 141 -11.20 -10.05 10.58
CA TRP A 141 -12.55 -9.48 10.61
C TRP A 141 -13.32 -9.35 11.92
N GLU A 142 -12.86 -9.84 13.08
CA GLU A 142 -13.68 -9.60 14.31
C GLU A 142 -13.86 -8.11 14.62
N LYS A 143 -12.88 -7.27 14.24
CA LYS A 143 -12.86 -5.83 14.51
C LYS A 143 -13.57 -5.00 13.43
N TYR A 144 -13.45 -5.35 12.15
CA TYR A 144 -13.90 -4.49 11.05
C TYR A 144 -15.33 -4.80 10.55
N LEU A 145 -15.87 -6.01 10.73
CA LEU A 145 -17.18 -6.45 10.19
C LEU A 145 -18.26 -5.83 11.07
N ASN A 146 -17.95 -5.70 12.35
CA ASN A 146 -18.72 -4.95 13.34
C ASN A 146 -18.58 -3.43 13.19
N SER A 147 -17.60 -2.94 12.41
CA SER A 147 -17.40 -1.51 12.18
C SER A 147 -18.26 -0.98 11.04
N GLU A 148 -18.60 -1.78 10.02
CA GLU A 148 -19.62 -1.41 9.01
C GLU A 148 -21.05 -1.38 9.58
N VAL A 149 -21.32 -2.12 10.66
CA VAL A 149 -22.56 -1.97 11.42
C VAL A 149 -22.61 -0.64 12.19
N ASN A 150 -21.46 -0.01 12.47
CA ASN A 150 -21.37 1.25 13.21
C ASN A 150 -21.00 2.48 12.37
N SER A 151 -20.43 2.33 11.18
CA SER A 151 -20.05 3.44 10.30
C SER A 151 -21.14 3.81 9.29
N VAL A 152 -22.06 2.89 8.97
CA VAL A 152 -23.33 3.23 8.30
C VAL A 152 -24.31 3.92 9.27
N GLY A 153 -24.15 3.68 10.59
CA GLY A 153 -24.90 4.39 11.64
C GLY A 153 -24.37 5.80 11.98
N ALA A 154 -23.07 6.05 11.83
CA ALA A 154 -22.45 7.30 12.30
C ALA A 154 -22.50 8.49 11.32
N TYR A 155 -22.92 8.30 10.06
CA TYR A 155 -23.15 9.41 9.12
C TYR A 155 -24.63 9.71 8.86
N VAL A 156 -25.57 9.04 9.53
CA VAL A 156 -27.01 9.32 9.45
C VAL A 156 -27.51 10.19 10.61
N GLU A 157 -26.70 10.45 11.65
CA GLU A 157 -27.11 11.28 12.80
C GLU A 157 -26.18 12.48 13.06
N ILE A 158 -25.92 13.31 12.05
CA ILE A 158 -25.61 14.73 12.28
C ILE A 158 -26.35 15.59 11.24
N ASN A 159 -27.68 15.47 11.19
CA ASN A 159 -28.55 16.63 10.93
C ASN A 159 -30.03 16.34 11.26
N PRO A 160 -30.43 16.28 12.53
CA PRO A 160 -31.76 16.75 12.90
C PRO A 160 -31.67 18.28 13.10
N HIS A 161 -32.65 19.04 12.61
CA HIS A 161 -32.77 20.52 12.66
C HIS A 161 -32.16 21.22 11.42
N MET A 162 -32.92 21.75 10.45
CA MET A 162 -34.09 22.64 10.56
C MET A 162 -33.95 23.69 11.66
#